data_AF-X0T3L2-F1
#
_entry.id   AF-X0T3L2-F1
#
_cell.length_a   1.000
_cell.length_b   1.000
_cell.length_c   1.000
_cell.angle_alpha   90.00
_cell.angle_beta   90.00
_cell.angle_gamma   90.00
#
_symmetry.space_group_name_H-M   'P 1'
#
loop_
_entity.id
_entity.type
_entity.pdbx_description
1 polymer ?
#
loop_
_entity_poly.entity_id
_entity_poly.type
_entity_poly.pdbx_seq_one_letter_code
_entity_poly.pdbx_strand_id
1 'polypeptide(L)' 'MIESDYLKDNIKFVQKLGQMPTLEPFEEEDLKGLLQLSKIRKYEPGELILEDGFYDSWIYFLVSGKVRVVKHGEELR' A
#
# COMPACT_ATOMS: atom_id res chain seq x y z
N MET A 1 2.69 9.92 10.62
CA MET A 1 1.90 8.89 9.92
C MET A 1 0.46 9.02 10.37
N ILE A 2 -0.46 9.16 9.42
CA ILE A 2 -1.91 9.11 9.66
C ILE A 2 -2.42 7.83 9.01
N GLU A 3 -3.03 6.94 9.79
CA GLU A 3 -3.64 5.69 9.32
C GLU A 3 -5.17 5.84 9.28
N SER A 4 -5.79 5.38 8.21
CA SER A 4 -7.25 5.27 8.14
C SER A 4 -7.73 4.04 8.89
N ASP A 5 -9.00 4.05 9.29
CA ASP A 5 -9.70 2.80 9.57
C ASP A 5 -9.67 1.85 8.35
N TYR A 6 -10.00 0.58 8.58
CA TYR A 6 -10.14 -0.41 7.52
C TYR A 6 -11.09 0.07 6.43
N LEU A 7 -10.74 -0.19 5.18
CA LEU A 7 -11.42 0.36 4.00
C LEU A 7 -12.73 -0.36 3.63
N LYS A 8 -13.50 -0.79 4.64
CA LYS A 8 -14.79 -1.44 4.45
C LYS A 8 -15.68 -0.58 3.53
N ASP A 9 -16.18 -1.19 2.47
CA ASP A 9 -17.11 -0.61 1.48
C ASP A 9 -16.58 0.54 0.59
N ASN A 10 -15.26 0.69 0.46
CA ASN A 10 -14.69 1.74 -0.39
C ASN A 10 -14.55 1.33 -1.87
N ILE A 11 -15.69 1.28 -2.58
CA ILE A 11 -15.80 0.84 -3.99
C ILE A 11 -14.80 1.54 -4.92
N LYS A 12 -14.51 2.83 -4.66
CA LYS A 12 -13.53 3.60 -5.46
C LYS A 12 -12.10 3.06 -5.36
N PHE A 13 -11.75 2.40 -4.26
CA PHE A 13 -10.44 1.76 -4.11
C PHE A 13 -10.41 0.37 -4.75
N VAL A 14 -11.53 -0.38 -4.77
CA VAL A 14 -11.64 -1.65 -5.50
C VAL A 14 -11.24 -1.46 -6.96
N GLN A 15 -11.83 -0.43 -7.59
CA GLN A 15 -11.57 -0.12 -9.00
C GLN A 15 -10.11 0.27 -9.25
N LYS A 16 -9.47 0.98 -8.32
CA LYS A 16 -8.05 1.35 -8.44
C LYS A 16 -7.12 0.15 -8.23
N LEU A 17 -7.46 -0.78 -7.34
CA LEU A 17 -6.68 -2.00 -7.14
C LEU A 17 -6.76 -2.90 -8.37
N GLY A 18 -7.95 -3.10 -8.96
CA GLY A 18 -8.11 -3.89 -10.18
C GLY A 18 -7.39 -3.32 -11.41
N GLN A 19 -6.99 -2.05 -11.38
CA GLN A 19 -6.15 -1.44 -12.44
C GLN A 19 -4.66 -1.72 -12.26
N MET A 20 -4.23 -2.27 -11.11
CA MET A 20 -2.84 -2.64 -10.89
C MET A 20 -2.54 -3.97 -11.59
N PRO A 21 -1.53 -4.07 -12.47
CA PRO A 21 -1.25 -5.30 -13.21
C PRO A 21 -1.03 -6.53 -12.32
N THR A 22 -0.45 -6.34 -11.14
CA THR A 22 -0.21 -7.41 -10.16
C THR A 22 -1.51 -7.93 -9.52
N LEU A 23 -2.58 -7.15 -9.56
CA LEU A 23 -3.88 -7.48 -8.98
C LEU A 23 -4.96 -7.75 -10.03
N GLU A 24 -4.65 -7.63 -11.32
CA GLU A 24 -5.54 -7.97 -12.45
C GLU A 24 -6.12 -9.40 -12.36
N PRO A 25 -5.38 -10.44 -11.90
CA PRO A 25 -5.92 -11.80 -11.85
C PRO A 25 -7.00 -12.05 -10.79
N PHE A 26 -7.29 -11.08 -9.92
CA PHE A 26 -8.23 -11.24 -8.82
C PHE A 26 -9.63 -10.77 -9.22
N GLU A 27 -10.63 -11.58 -8.88
CA GLU A 27 -12.03 -11.23 -9.09
C GLU A 27 -12.48 -10.11 -8.13
N GLU A 28 -13.59 -9.45 -8.45
CA GLU A 28 -14.08 -8.32 -7.64
C GLU A 28 -14.34 -8.71 -6.17
N GLU A 29 -14.76 -9.94 -5.91
CA GLU A 29 -14.99 -10.46 -4.56
C GLU A 29 -13.67 -10.62 -3.77
N ASP A 30 -12.62 -11.14 -4.43
CA ASP A 30 -11.28 -11.24 -3.83
C ASP A 30 -10.72 -9.85 -3.50
N LEU A 31 -10.86 -8.90 -4.44
CA LEU A 31 -10.44 -7.51 -4.25
C LEU A 31 -11.19 -6.83 -3.10
N LYS A 32 -12.49 -7.12 -2.93
CA LYS A 32 -13.27 -6.65 -1.77
C LYS A 32 -12.75 -7.24 -0.47
N GLY A 33 -12.44 -8.55 -0.44
CA GLY A 33 -11.83 -9.20 0.71
C GLY A 33 -10.50 -8.58 1.10
N LEU A 34 -9.62 -8.33 0.13
CA LEU A 34 -8.34 -7.65 0.35
C LEU A 34 -8.53 -6.24 0.93
N LEU A 35 -9.50 -5.47 0.43
CA LEU A 35 -9.77 -4.12 0.93
C LEU A 35 -10.27 -4.09 2.37
N GLN A 36 -11.09 -5.07 2.76
CA GLN A 36 -11.57 -5.16 4.15
C GLN A 36 -10.43 -5.37 5.14
N LEU A 37 -9.32 -5.97 4.69
CA LEU A 37 -8.11 -6.16 5.47
C LEU A 37 -7.10 -5.03 5.27
N SER A 38 -7.33 -4.10 4.34
CA SER A 38 -6.41 -3.03 3.99
C SER A 38 -6.64 -1.74 4.78
N LYS A 39 -5.59 -0.93 4.91
CA LYS A 39 -5.62 0.41 5.50
C LYS A 39 -4.87 1.41 4.63
N ILE A 40 -5.30 2.67 4.62
CA ILE A 40 -4.56 3.76 3.98
C ILE A 40 -3.62 4.36 5.02
N ARG A 41 -2.35 4.51 4.66
CA ARG A 41 -1.37 5.26 5.45
C ARG A 41 -0.90 6.46 4.66
N LYS A 42 -0.91 7.63 5.32
CA LYS A 42 -0.37 8.88 4.79
C LYS A 42 0.86 9.29 5.60
N TYR A 43 1.90 9.67 4.88
CA TYR A 43 3.18 10.11 5.41
C TYR A 43 3.49 11.50 4.91
N GLU A 44 4.15 12.30 5.75
CA GLU A 44 4.67 13.60 5.34
C GLU A 44 6.02 13.44 4.60
N PRO A 45 6.44 14.41 3.78
CA PRO A 45 7.72 14.35 3.09
C PRO A 45 8.90 14.15 4.05
N GLY A 46 9.71 13.13 3.77
CA GLY A 46 10.89 12.78 4.58
C GLY A 46 10.60 11.89 5.79
N GLU A 47 9.33 11.55 6.05
CA GLU A 47 8.96 10.60 7.10
C GLU A 47 9.36 9.16 6.71
N LEU A 48 9.90 8.41 7.67
CA LEU A 48 10.27 7.00 7.46
C LEU A 48 9.01 6.14 7.39
N ILE A 49 8.84 5.40 6.29
CA ILE A 49 7.71 4.47 6.09
C ILE A 49 8.03 3.11 6.73
N LEU A 50 9.18 2.53 6.36
CA LEU A 50 9.67 1.23 6.83
C LEU A 50 11.17 1.33 7.09
N GLU A 51 11.63 0.72 8.18
CA GLU A 51 13.05 0.62 8.52
C GLU A 51 13.70 -0.60 7.85
N ASP A 52 14.94 -0.46 7.38
CA ASP A 52 15.70 -1.56 6.77
C ASP A 52 15.92 -2.69 7.80
N GLY A 53 15.65 -3.94 7.40
CA GLY A 53 15.69 -5.09 8.29
C GLY A 53 14.47 -5.26 9.20
N PHE A 54 13.49 -4.35 9.19
CA PHE A 54 12.24 -4.55 9.91
C PHE A 54 11.35 -5.57 9.21
N TYR A 55 10.82 -6.53 9.97
CA TYR A 55 9.91 -7.55 9.46
C TYR A 55 8.47 -7.14 9.76
N ASP A 56 7.64 -7.10 8.72
CA ASP A 56 6.22 -6.81 8.82
C ASP A 56 5.40 -7.79 7.97
N SER A 57 4.15 -8.02 8.36
CA SER A 57 3.24 -8.96 7.70
C SER A 57 2.34 -8.29 6.65
N TRP A 58 2.67 -7.06 6.23
CA TRP A 58 1.87 -6.26 5.28
C TRP A 58 2.54 -6.13 3.92
N ILE A 59 1.71 -6.15 2.88
CA ILE A 59 2.09 -5.73 1.53
C ILE A 59 1.67 -4.27 1.34
N TYR A 60 2.56 -3.46 0.78
CA TYR A 60 2.35 -2.02 0.59
C TYR A 60 2.19 -1.68 -0.89
N PHE A 61 1.17 -0.89 -1.21
CA PHE A 61 0.94 -0.32 -2.54
C PHE A 61 1.04 1.20 -2.46
N LEU A 62 1.86 1.81 -3.33
CA LEU A 62 1.97 3.27 -3.41
C LEU A 62 0.77 3.83 -4.19
N VAL A 63 -0.19 4.43 -3.48
CA VAL A 63 -1.39 5.02 -4.11
C VAL A 63 -1.08 6.37 -4.77
N SER A 64 -0.18 7.17 -4.18
CA SER A 64 0.20 8.49 -4.70
C SER A 64 1.53 8.96 -4.10
N GLY A 65 2.25 9.80 -4.85
CA GLY A 65 3.51 10.41 -4.41
C GLY A 65 4.74 9.68 -4.97
N LYS A 66 5.89 9.92 -4.33
CA LYS A 66 7.16 9.25 -4.61
C LYS A 66 7.78 8.81 -3.29
N VAL A 67 8.45 7.67 -3.33
CA VAL A 67 9.18 7.13 -2.18
C VAL A 67 10.64 6.94 -2.58
N ARG A 68 11.54 7.02 -1.59
CA ARG A 68 12.95 6.67 -1.75
C ARG A 68 13.17 5.35 -1.03
N VAL A 69 13.71 4.36 -1.73
CA VAL A 69 14.08 3.07 -1.14
C VAL A 69 15.58 3.06 -0.91
N VAL A 70 16.01 2.79 0.32
CA VAL A 70 17.43 2.75 0.70
C VAL A 70 17.71 1.38 1.32
N LYS A 71 18.79 0.73 0.87
CA LYS A 71 19.26 -0.53 1.42
C LYS A 71 20.77 -0.43 1.67
N HIS A 72 21.21 -0.77 2.88
CA HIS A 72 22.63 -0.64 3.28
C HIS A 72 23.23 0.75 3.03
N GLY A 73 22.43 1.80 3.13
CA GLY A 73 22.85 3.19 2.87
C GLY A 73 22.87 3.60 1.40
N GLU A 74 22.57 2.70 0.46
CA GLU A 74 22.49 2.99 -0.96
C GLU A 74 21.03 3.13 -1.43
N GLU A 75 20.76 4.15 -2.25
CA GLU A 75 19.44 4.36 -2.84
C GLU A 75 19.24 3.41 -4.03
N LEU A 76 18.14 2.65 -4.01
CA LEU A 76 17.73 1.79 -5.11
C LEU A 76 16.95 2.63 -6.13
N ARG A 77 17.37 2.58 -7.40
CA ARG A 77 16.77 3.32 -8.53
C ARG A 77 16.04 2.40 -9.49
#